data_AF-A0AAV2B8Y2-F1
#
_entry.id   AF-A0AAV2B8Y2-F1
#
_cell.length_a   1.000
_cell.length_b   1.000
_cell.length_c   1.000
_cell.angle_alpha   90.00
_cell.angle_beta   90.00
_cell.angle_gamma   90.00
#
_symmetry.space_group_name_H-M   'P 1'
#
loop_
_entity.id
_entity.type
_entity.pdbx_description
1 polymer ?
#
loop_
_entity_poly.entity_id
_entity_poly.type
_entity_poly.pdbx_seq_one_letter_code
_entity_poly.pdbx_strand_id
1 'polypeptide(L)' 'MNDLPVGRSVDETLRLIQAFQYTDKHGEVCPANWKPGADTVSYF' A
#
# COMPACT_ATOMS: atom_id res chain seq x y z
N MET A 1 -10.26 10.33 12.29
CA MET A 1 -10.90 9.69 13.46
C MET A 1 -10.01 8.56 13.95
N ASN A 2 -9.92 8.35 15.27
CA ASN A 2 -9.21 7.22 15.87
C ASN A 2 -10.12 6.62 16.95
N ASP A 3 -10.34 5.31 16.92
CA ASP A 3 -11.19 4.60 17.89
C ASP A 3 -10.33 4.00 19.00
N LEU A 4 -10.59 4.37 20.25
CA LEU A 4 -9.80 3.94 21.41
C LEU A 4 -9.75 2.42 21.65
N PRO A 5 -10.82 1.63 21.45
CA PRO A 5 -10.75 0.18 21.66
C PRO A 5 -10.18 -0.60 20.47
N VAL A 6 -9.94 0.04 19.32
CA VAL A 6 -9.51 -0.63 18.08
C VAL A 6 -8.10 -0.18 17.70
N GLY A 7 -7.13 -1.07 17.89
CA GLY A 7 -5.75 -0.84 17.46
C GLY A 7 -5.63 -0.77 15.94
N ARG A 8 -4.75 0.12 15.46
CA ARG A 8 -4.32 0.17 14.05
C ARG A 8 -3.08 -0.70 13.85
N SER A 9 -2.91 -1.24 12.65
CA SER A 9 -1.70 -1.96 12.28
C SER A 9 -0.64 -1.01 11.71
N VAL A 10 0.52 -0.98 12.36
CA VAL A 10 1.70 -0.25 11.85
C VAL A 10 2.20 -0.87 10.56
N ASP A 11 2.17 -2.20 10.45
CA ASP A 11 2.60 -2.91 9.25
C ASP A 11 1.74 -2.56 8.04
N GLU A 12 0.42 -2.44 8.23
CA GLU A 12 -0.49 -2.03 7.15
C GLU A 12 -0.26 -0.56 6.76
N THR A 13 0.02 0.29 7.75
CA THR A 13 0.37 1.70 7.48
C THR A 13 1.64 1.79 6.65
N LEU A 14 2.67 1.00 6.99
CA LEU A 14 3.92 0.94 6.25
C LEU A 14 3.72 0.38 4.83
N ARG A 15 2.91 -0.67 4.69
CA ARG A 15 2.57 -1.27 3.39
C ARG A 15 1.92 -0.24 2.45
N LEU A 16 0.99 0.56 2.96
CA LEU A 16 0.33 1.62 2.19
C LEU A 16 1.31 2.71 1.76
N ILE A 17 2.19 3.17 2.66
CA ILE A 17 3.22 4.16 2.32
C ILE A 17 4.12 3.64 1.19
N GLN A 18 4.57 2.39 1.30
CA GLN A 18 5.40 1.77 0.27
C GLN A 18 4.68 1.61 -1.07
N ALA A 19 3.38 1.29 -1.05
CA ALA A 19 2.57 1.20 -2.26
C ALA A 19 2.48 2.56 -2.97
N PHE A 20 2.17 3.64 -2.25
CA PHE A 20 2.13 4.99 -2.84
C PHE A 20 3.48 5.42 -3.41
N GLN A 21 4.57 5.17 -2.68
CA GLN A 21 5.92 5.45 -3.19
C GLN A 21 6.25 4.66 -4.46
N TYR A 22 5.79 3.40 -4.56
CA TYR A 22 5.97 2.58 -5.74
C TYR A 22 5.17 3.15 -6.92
N THR A 23 3.89 3.48 -6.73
CA THR A 23 3.03 4.01 -7.80
C THR A 23 3.56 5.34 -8.32
N ASP A 24 4.01 6.25 -7.44
CA ASP A 24 4.58 7.54 -7.84
C ASP A 24 5.88 7.39 -8.65
N LYS A 25 6.68 6.37 -8.34
CA LYS A 25 7.96 6.12 -9.00
C LYS A 25 7.83 5.39 -10.34
N HIS A 26 6.91 4.43 -10.46
CA HIS A 26 6.83 3.53 -11.62
C HIS A 26 5.63 3.81 -12.53
N GLY A 27 4.61 4.53 -12.06
CA GLY A 27 3.39 4.80 -12.85
C GLY A 27 2.46 3.58 -13.01
N GLU A 28 2.64 2.55 -12.20
CA GLU A 28 1.80 1.35 -12.15
C GLU A 28 0.87 1.38 -10.94
N VAL A 29 -0.11 0.47 -10.88
CA VAL A 29 -0.98 0.31 -9.71
C VAL A 29 -0.69 -0.97 -8.92
N CYS A 30 -0.87 -0.85 -7.60
CA CYS A 30 -0.72 -1.93 -6.65
C CYS A 30 -2.07 -2.65 -6.43
N PRO A 31 -2.20 -3.96 -6.73
CA PRO A 31 -3.42 -4.71 -6.47
C PRO A 31 -3.72 -4.88 -4.98
N ALA A 32 -4.89 -5.46 -4.66
CA ALA A 32 -5.27 -5.74 -3.28
C ALA A 32 -4.21 -6.60 -2.56
N ASN A 33 -3.91 -6.27 -1.30
CA ASN A 33 -2.88 -6.92 -0.48
C ASN A 33 -1.44 -6.85 -1.04
N TRP A 34 -1.16 -5.97 -2.00
CA TRP A 34 0.19 -5.80 -2.56
C TRP A 34 1.24 -5.54 -1.48
N LYS A 35 2.43 -6.12 -1.66
CA LYS A 35 3.62 -5.91 -0.83
C LYS A 35 4.83 -5.67 -1.73
N PRO A 36 5.91 -5.05 -1.23
CA PRO A 36 7.13 -4.86 -2.03
C PRO A 36 7.62 -6.15 -2.68
N GLY A 37 7.83 -6.11 -4.00
CA GLY A 37 8.25 -7.26 -4.81
C GLY A 37 7.11 -8.13 -5.36
N ALA A 38 5.85 -7.83 -5.03
CA ALA A 38 4.70 -8.49 -5.65
C ALA A 38 4.35 -7.88 -7.02
N ASP A 39 3.62 -8.66 -7.82
CA ASP A 39 3.15 -8.25 -9.14
C ASP A 39 2.26 -7.00 -9.07
N THR A 40 2.34 -6.21 -10.13
CA THR A 40 1.63 -4.94 -10.30
C THR A 40 0.81 -4.96 -11.59
N VAL A 41 -0.04 -3.96 -11.76
CA VAL A 41 -0.86 -3.82 -12.96
C VAL A 41 -0.50 -2.51 -13.65
N SER A 42 -0.18 -2.56 -14.93
CA SER A 42 0.04 -1.36 -15.74
C SER A 42 -1.29 -0.65 -16.01
N TYR A 43 -1.25 0.68 -16.13
CA TYR A 43 -2.46 1.50 -16.34
C TYR A 43 -3.01 1.46 -17.79
N PHE A 44 -2.47 0.59 -18.65
CA PHE A 44 -2.79 0.50 -20.08
C PHE A 44 -3.55 -0.78 -20.41
#